data_AF-A0A7C4UPP3-F1
#
_entry.id   AF-A0A7C4UPP3-F1
#
_cell.length_a   1.000
_cell.length_b   1.000
_cell.length_c   1.000
_cell.angle_alpha   90.00
_cell.angle_beta   90.00
_cell.angle_gamma   90.00
#
_symmetry.space_group_name_H-M   'P 1'
#
loop_
_entity.id
_entity.type
_entity.pdbx_description
1 polymer ?
#
loop_
_entity_poly.entity_id
_entity_poly.type
_entity_poly.pdbx_seq_one_letter_code
_entity_poly.pdbx_strand_id
1 'polypeptide(L)'
;MLSEKLILILVLIVLFLLYTQIGYAQTAQLGADLKTRGNFSLSIEKVMYRPARWESEKVKEYESEIVNKGGLVHIYYRNTSDKSVSIRYWRWNRKDRSYWVLNHFIAWDRYINRTVQPGQVGVLEINATSEDYGVGKEFILQLVDNNSRLCSNVEGALVESTIRITYLRVLPGLKNLQVFVKNFSDTNVVPGNVYVNSSPTTSVKWNKSSISKGELAIASIELPNPLPIGEWCLVCIEINDTKGNPVDKVYAHRRVFEDEFPIGVWTNSPETYETLYNLHIDTMVEGGSKDKPFFTEVAPKYGFRAMVHTGVPTNVEVVKEFSGHPHVICWMIQDEPDWSMPANLVYSAYDQLVRYDRTKPTFITLCRNIKFFEYASICDIPCQDHYSVTAPSSSIWPKPYGTRLEETAYYTRDLKLASEPKPIWVWSQAIADWGERPKRPVPTPDELSAQLVLNLSRGAKGILWFNHDKKVASKYPELEKEMQGWGRVMSILKEYFLGSDPVGFVGKVDDKVDIALLEGINYTILCITNLDYEIHPEAYPFKYKDNLKITLNSQMHYKTAVEVTPGGLKQLSISNKGNSIELELPKLNSATIVLLHSETVEDRLKKQWEEIVSKEKVHLYPIENKLK
;
A
#
# COMPACT_ATOMS: atom_id res chain seq x y z
N MET A 1 -46.62 25.80 57.55
CA MET A 1 -45.26 25.82 56.99
C MET A 1 -44.83 24.37 56.74
N LEU A 2 -45.21 23.80 55.60
CA LEU A 2 -44.52 22.62 55.09
C LEU A 2 -43.12 23.11 54.69
N SER A 3 -42.11 22.67 55.43
CA SER A 3 -40.77 23.25 55.42
C SER A 3 -40.18 23.25 54.01
N GLU A 4 -39.48 24.32 53.64
CA GLU A 4 -38.70 24.44 52.39
C GLU A 4 -37.81 23.20 52.12
N LYS A 5 -37.40 22.48 53.17
CA LYS A 5 -36.69 21.20 53.07
C LYS A 5 -37.47 20.11 52.34
N LEU A 6 -38.79 20.04 52.48
CA LEU A 6 -39.61 19.04 51.81
C LEU A 6 -39.73 19.33 50.31
N ILE A 7 -39.81 20.61 49.93
CA ILE A 7 -39.81 21.05 48.54
C ILE A 7 -38.45 20.74 47.89
N LEU A 8 -37.35 21.02 48.59
CA LEU A 8 -36.00 20.71 48.10
C LEU A 8 -35.78 19.20 47.89
N ILE A 9 -36.27 18.36 48.81
CA ILE A 9 -36.21 16.89 48.69
C ILE A 9 -37.03 16.41 47.49
N LEU A 10 -38.24 16.95 47.29
CA LEU A 10 -39.08 16.62 46.13
C LEU A 10 -38.42 17.03 44.81
N VAL A 11 -37.80 18.21 44.74
CA VAL A 11 -37.06 18.67 43.56
C VAL A 11 -35.85 17.78 43.28
N LEU A 12 -35.10 17.37 44.32
CA LEU A 12 -33.97 16.44 44.16
C LEU A 12 -34.42 15.06 43.71
N ILE A 13 -35.54 14.54 44.21
CA ILE A 13 -36.11 13.25 43.77
C ILE A 13 -36.58 13.34 42.31
N VAL A 14 -37.23 14.43 41.91
CA VAL A 14 -37.65 14.64 40.52
C VAL A 14 -36.43 14.79 39.60
N LEU A 15 -35.40 15.53 40.01
CA LEU A 15 -34.16 15.63 39.27
C LEU A 15 -33.44 14.28 39.17
N PHE A 16 -33.42 13.48 40.24
CA PHE A 16 -32.81 12.15 40.24
C PHE A 16 -33.60 11.16 39.38
N LEU A 17 -34.94 11.23 39.38
CA LEU A 17 -35.80 10.44 38.49
C LEU A 17 -35.67 10.86 37.03
N LEU A 18 -35.52 12.15 36.75
CA LEU A 18 -35.20 12.65 35.41
C LEU A 18 -33.78 12.23 34.99
N TYR A 19 -32.82 12.23 35.91
CA TYR A 19 -31.45 11.78 35.67
C TYR A 19 -31.36 10.26 35.46
N THR A 20 -32.19 9.46 36.13
CA THR A 20 -32.26 8.01 35.86
C THR A 20 -32.98 7.71 34.56
N GLN A 21 -33.93 8.53 34.11
CA GLN A 21 -34.48 8.42 32.75
C GLN A 21 -33.48 8.85 31.67
N ILE A 22 -32.64 9.86 31.93
CA ILE A 22 -31.54 10.26 31.03
C ILE A 22 -30.39 9.23 31.09
N GLY A 23 -30.14 8.61 32.24
CA GLY A 23 -29.20 7.49 32.41
C GLY A 23 -29.68 6.19 31.75
N TYR A 24 -30.99 5.95 31.69
CA TYR A 24 -31.59 4.89 30.86
C TYR A 24 -31.58 5.23 29.37
N ALA A 25 -31.48 6.51 28.98
CA ALA A 25 -31.27 6.89 27.59
C ALA A 25 -29.84 6.58 27.08
N GLN A 26 -28.87 6.36 27.98
CA GLN A 26 -27.55 5.83 27.61
C GLN A 26 -27.56 4.33 27.24
N THR A 27 -28.68 3.63 27.48
CA THR A 27 -28.94 2.29 26.93
C THR A 27 -30.21 2.28 26.06
N ALA A 28 -30.33 3.27 25.17
CA ALA A 28 -31.22 3.18 24.00
C ALA A 28 -30.75 2.08 23.00
N GLN A 29 -30.55 0.86 23.51
CA GLN A 29 -30.54 -0.42 22.80
C GLN A 29 -31.96 -0.86 22.40
N LEU A 30 -33.01 -0.15 22.86
CA LEU A 30 -34.38 -0.25 22.37
C LEU A 30 -34.56 0.64 21.13
N GLY A 31 -34.86 0.06 19.97
CA GLY A 31 -35.34 0.92 18.86
C GLY A 31 -35.50 0.30 17.47
N ALA A 32 -34.87 -0.84 17.16
CA ALA A 32 -35.15 -1.55 15.91
C ALA A 32 -35.72 -2.92 16.28
N ASP A 33 -37.00 -3.16 15.95
CA ASP A 33 -37.61 -4.47 16.09
C ASP A 33 -36.75 -5.50 15.33
N LEU A 34 -36.19 -6.46 16.07
CA LEU A 34 -35.36 -7.53 15.55
C LEU A 34 -36.09 -8.38 14.49
N LYS A 35 -37.43 -8.25 14.40
CA LYS A 35 -38.31 -8.98 13.49
C LYS A 35 -38.91 -8.14 12.38
N THR A 36 -38.50 -6.87 12.19
CA THR A 36 -39.06 -6.04 11.11
C THR A 36 -38.76 -6.68 9.75
N ARG A 37 -39.75 -7.36 9.16
CA ARG A 37 -39.74 -7.84 7.78
C ARG A 37 -40.42 -6.76 6.94
N GLY A 38 -39.64 -6.02 6.17
CA GLY A 38 -40.12 -4.99 5.26
C GLY A 38 -39.17 -4.81 4.09
N ASN A 39 -39.59 -4.04 3.08
CA ASN A 39 -38.71 -3.65 1.97
C ASN A 39 -37.56 -2.80 2.52
N PHE A 40 -36.36 -3.38 2.59
CA PHE A 40 -35.15 -2.69 3.00
C PHE A 40 -34.82 -1.58 2.01
N SER A 41 -34.47 -0.39 2.53
CA SER A 41 -34.08 0.75 1.71
C SER A 41 -32.64 0.64 1.18
N LEU A 42 -31.84 -0.26 1.76
CA LEU A 42 -30.50 -0.62 1.29
C LEU A 42 -30.44 -2.11 0.95
N SER A 43 -29.91 -2.43 -0.23
CA SER A 43 -29.56 -3.80 -0.63
C SER A 43 -28.07 -4.03 -0.45
N ILE A 44 -27.66 -5.17 0.13
CA ILE A 44 -26.24 -5.55 0.20
C ILE A 44 -25.86 -6.16 -1.15
N GLU A 45 -24.95 -5.49 -1.86
CA GLU A 45 -24.44 -5.95 -3.16
C GLU A 45 -23.38 -7.03 -3.00
N LYS A 46 -22.50 -6.89 -2.00
CA LYS A 46 -21.40 -7.81 -1.73
C LYS A 46 -20.86 -7.64 -0.31
N VAL A 47 -20.58 -8.76 0.34
CA VAL A 47 -19.67 -8.82 1.50
C VAL A 47 -18.36 -9.43 0.99
N MET A 48 -17.29 -8.64 0.99
CA MET A 48 -15.94 -9.11 0.69
C MET A 48 -15.17 -9.29 1.98
N TYR A 49 -14.38 -10.35 2.06
CA TYR A 49 -13.57 -10.65 3.22
C TYR A 49 -12.14 -11.00 2.81
N ARG A 50 -11.18 -10.40 3.52
CA ARG A 50 -9.75 -10.68 3.40
C ARG A 50 -9.21 -11.01 4.79
N PRO A 51 -8.90 -12.28 5.09
CA PRO A 51 -8.36 -12.67 6.39
C PRO A 51 -6.99 -12.05 6.61
N ALA A 52 -6.68 -11.72 7.87
CA ALA A 52 -5.35 -11.27 8.24
C ALA A 52 -4.33 -12.37 7.99
N ARG A 53 -3.25 -12.04 7.29
CA ARG A 53 -2.14 -12.95 6.96
C ARG A 53 -0.83 -12.18 6.93
N TRP A 54 0.22 -12.85 7.38
CA TRP A 54 1.61 -12.39 7.31
C TRP A 54 2.53 -13.61 7.27
N GLU A 55 3.81 -13.41 6.93
CA GLU A 55 4.84 -14.43 7.01
C GLU A 55 5.09 -14.82 8.46
N SER A 56 4.63 -16.00 8.88
CA SER A 56 4.84 -16.49 10.24
C SER A 56 5.91 -17.57 10.36
N GLU A 57 6.35 -18.14 9.23
CA GLU A 57 7.34 -19.23 9.25
C GLU A 57 8.76 -18.68 9.23
N LYS A 58 9.01 -17.72 8.33
CA LYS A 58 10.34 -17.16 8.09
C LYS A 58 10.61 -15.88 8.88
N VAL A 59 9.56 -15.16 9.26
CA VAL A 59 9.63 -13.96 10.10
C VAL A 59 9.03 -14.28 11.44
N LYS A 60 9.79 -14.01 12.50
CA LYS A 60 9.31 -14.09 13.88
C LYS A 60 9.54 -12.75 14.51
N GLU A 61 8.49 -12.11 14.99
CA GLU A 61 8.61 -10.86 15.72
C GLU A 61 8.41 -11.12 17.21
N TYR A 62 8.94 -10.23 18.05
CA TYR A 62 8.56 -10.24 19.47
C TYR A 62 7.03 -10.10 19.56
N GLU A 63 6.39 -11.02 20.30
CA GLU A 63 4.95 -11.22 20.26
C GLU A 63 4.18 -9.92 20.53
N SER A 64 3.16 -9.66 19.72
CA SER A 64 2.08 -8.79 20.16
C SER A 64 1.16 -9.60 21.06
N GLU A 65 0.76 -9.04 22.21
CA GLU A 65 -0.20 -9.68 23.12
C GLU A 65 -1.54 -10.02 22.43
N ILE A 66 -1.84 -9.41 21.28
CA ILE A 66 -3.07 -9.66 20.51
C ILE A 66 -2.74 -9.75 19.01
N VAL A 67 -2.80 -10.97 18.48
CA VAL A 67 -2.70 -11.25 17.04
C VAL A 67 -4.05 -10.99 16.37
N ASN A 68 -4.06 -10.37 15.19
CA ASN A 68 -5.28 -10.23 14.40
C ASN A 68 -5.73 -11.60 13.88
N LYS A 69 -6.83 -12.12 14.44
CA LYS A 69 -7.46 -13.41 14.07
C LYS A 69 -8.71 -13.24 13.19
N GLY A 70 -9.01 -11.99 12.81
CA GLY A 70 -10.08 -11.65 11.88
C GLY A 70 -9.49 -11.27 10.53
N GLY A 71 -9.65 -10.01 10.16
CA GLY A 71 -9.24 -9.46 8.88
C GLY A 71 -10.05 -8.24 8.48
N LEU A 72 -10.07 -7.95 7.19
CA LEU A 72 -10.81 -6.83 6.61
C LEU A 72 -12.12 -7.32 6.00
N VAL A 73 -13.25 -6.78 6.47
CA VAL A 73 -14.58 -7.00 5.90
C VAL A 73 -15.03 -5.72 5.20
N HIS A 74 -15.33 -5.81 3.91
CA HIS A 74 -15.91 -4.70 3.15
C HIS A 74 -17.34 -5.06 2.75
N ILE A 75 -18.30 -4.21 3.15
CA ILE A 75 -19.71 -4.40 2.83
C ILE A 75 -20.13 -3.29 1.88
N TYR A 76 -20.44 -3.69 0.64
CA TYR A 76 -20.96 -2.80 -0.39
C TYR A 76 -22.48 -2.85 -0.36
N TYR A 77 -23.11 -1.68 -0.23
CA TYR A 77 -24.57 -1.55 -0.18
C TYR A 77 -25.06 -0.48 -1.13
N ARG A 78 -26.21 -0.73 -1.77
CA ARG A 78 -26.88 0.21 -2.67
C ARG A 78 -28.17 0.71 -2.06
N ASN A 79 -28.44 2.01 -2.17
CA ASN A 79 -29.75 2.54 -1.87
C ASN A 79 -30.75 2.21 -2.99
N THR A 80 -31.75 1.41 -2.66
CA THR A 80 -32.81 0.95 -3.57
C THR A 80 -34.12 1.74 -3.39
N SER A 81 -34.16 2.70 -2.47
CA SER A 81 -35.29 3.59 -2.25
C SER A 81 -35.21 4.87 -3.07
N ASP A 82 -36.31 5.62 -3.09
CA ASP A 82 -36.45 6.92 -3.75
C ASP A 82 -35.93 8.09 -2.89
N LYS A 83 -35.45 7.82 -1.67
CA LYS A 83 -34.99 8.82 -0.71
C LYS A 83 -33.56 8.53 -0.26
N SER A 84 -32.83 9.55 0.17
CA SER A 84 -31.54 9.35 0.80
C SER A 84 -31.65 8.53 2.08
N VAL A 85 -30.74 7.60 2.30
CA VAL A 85 -30.67 6.79 3.53
C VAL A 85 -29.37 7.12 4.26
N SER A 86 -29.48 7.56 5.52
CA SER A 86 -28.32 7.77 6.39
C SER A 86 -28.22 6.67 7.42
N ILE A 87 -27.10 5.95 7.41
CA ILE A 87 -26.83 4.84 8.34
C ILE A 87 -26.35 5.41 9.68
N ARG A 88 -27.00 5.03 10.76
CA ARG A 88 -26.63 5.42 12.13
C ARG A 88 -25.56 4.49 12.70
N TYR A 89 -25.78 3.18 12.62
CA TYR A 89 -24.84 2.17 13.10
C TYR A 89 -25.10 0.81 12.44
N TRP A 90 -24.20 -0.13 12.64
CA TRP A 90 -24.35 -1.53 12.24
C TRP A 90 -24.42 -2.46 13.46
N ARG A 91 -24.98 -3.65 13.24
CA ARG A 91 -24.93 -4.77 14.20
C ARG A 91 -24.34 -5.99 13.51
N TRP A 92 -23.53 -6.73 14.24
CA TRP A 92 -22.99 -8.03 13.83
C TRP A 92 -23.39 -9.06 14.87
N ASN A 93 -24.01 -10.16 14.45
CA ASN A 93 -24.49 -11.24 15.32
C ASN A 93 -25.34 -10.70 16.49
N ARG A 94 -26.25 -9.76 16.17
CA ARG A 94 -27.16 -9.08 17.10
C ARG A 94 -26.48 -8.20 18.17
N LYS A 95 -25.17 -7.98 18.06
CA LYS A 95 -24.41 -7.05 18.88
C LYS A 95 -24.17 -5.76 18.10
N ASP A 96 -24.42 -4.62 18.73
CA ASP A 96 -24.18 -3.32 18.12
C ASP A 96 -22.68 -3.03 17.94
N ARG A 97 -22.37 -2.07 17.07
CA ARG A 97 -21.01 -1.57 16.86
C ARG A 97 -20.25 -1.30 18.17
N SER A 98 -20.91 -0.71 19.19
CA SER A 98 -20.26 -0.39 20.47
C SER A 98 -19.73 -1.62 21.19
N TYR A 99 -20.46 -2.74 21.19
CA TYR A 99 -19.95 -4.00 21.74
C TYR A 99 -18.61 -4.39 21.11
N TRP A 100 -18.50 -4.32 19.78
CA TRP A 100 -17.28 -4.74 19.08
C TRP A 100 -16.11 -3.78 19.31
N VAL A 101 -16.37 -2.47 19.28
CA VAL A 101 -15.33 -1.44 19.50
C VAL A 101 -14.84 -1.43 20.94
N LEU A 102 -15.74 -1.43 21.93
CA LEU A 102 -15.38 -1.30 23.35
C LEU A 102 -14.68 -2.54 23.91
N ASN A 103 -14.85 -3.70 23.29
CA ASN A 103 -14.15 -4.94 23.66
C ASN A 103 -12.90 -5.19 22.80
N HIS A 104 -12.48 -4.23 21.96
CA HIS A 104 -11.31 -4.36 21.08
C HIS A 104 -11.35 -5.56 20.13
N PHE A 105 -12.54 -6.03 19.76
CA PHE A 105 -12.74 -7.11 18.78
C PHE A 105 -12.67 -6.63 17.33
N ILE A 106 -12.74 -5.31 17.15
CA ILE A 106 -12.40 -4.62 15.92
C ILE A 106 -11.40 -3.51 16.23
N ALA A 107 -10.44 -3.29 15.34
CA ALA A 107 -9.47 -2.20 15.45
C ALA A 107 -10.13 -0.86 15.09
N TRP A 108 -10.95 -0.82 14.05
CA TRP A 108 -11.72 0.35 13.63
C TRP A 108 -12.76 -0.04 12.56
N ASP A 109 -13.65 0.88 12.25
CA ASP A 109 -14.61 0.78 11.16
C ASP A 109 -14.83 2.14 10.50
N ARG A 110 -15.17 2.13 9.20
CA ARG A 110 -15.36 3.34 8.40
C ARG A 110 -16.57 3.20 7.49
N TYR A 111 -17.37 4.27 7.39
CA TYR A 111 -18.37 4.40 6.34
C TYR A 111 -17.82 5.25 5.20
N ILE A 112 -17.88 4.73 3.97
CA ILE A 112 -17.75 5.51 2.74
C ILE A 112 -19.16 5.78 2.25
N ASN A 113 -19.53 7.06 2.15
CA ASN A 113 -20.91 7.52 1.89
C ASN A 113 -21.90 7.04 2.96
N ARG A 114 -21.76 7.52 4.21
CA ARG A 114 -22.69 7.20 5.31
C ARG A 114 -24.15 7.58 5.00
N THR A 115 -24.33 8.67 4.27
CA THR A 115 -25.62 9.04 3.65
C THR A 115 -25.55 8.69 2.17
N VAL A 116 -26.42 7.79 1.74
CA VAL A 116 -26.44 7.23 0.37
C VAL A 116 -27.63 7.80 -0.38
N GLN A 117 -27.39 8.42 -1.53
CA GLN A 117 -28.45 8.90 -2.42
C GLN A 117 -29.13 7.74 -3.17
N PRO A 118 -30.37 7.90 -3.66
CA PRO A 118 -31.03 6.88 -4.49
C PRO A 118 -30.12 6.33 -5.60
N GLY A 119 -30.00 5.01 -5.69
CA GLY A 119 -29.15 4.31 -6.67
C GLY A 119 -27.64 4.31 -6.36
N GLN A 120 -27.15 5.16 -5.45
CA GLN A 120 -25.74 5.24 -5.07
C GLN A 120 -25.31 4.00 -4.25
N VAL A 121 -24.03 3.66 -4.36
CA VAL A 121 -23.36 2.66 -3.53
C VAL A 121 -22.55 3.33 -2.41
N GLY A 122 -22.65 2.78 -1.20
CA GLY A 122 -21.75 3.08 -0.09
C GLY A 122 -20.97 1.83 0.34
N VAL A 123 -20.01 2.04 1.25
CA VAL A 123 -19.20 0.97 1.82
C VAL A 123 -19.20 1.09 3.34
N LEU A 124 -19.19 -0.05 4.02
CA LEU A 124 -18.79 -0.18 5.41
C LEU A 124 -17.55 -1.04 5.44
N GLU A 125 -16.45 -0.48 5.90
CA GLU A 125 -15.21 -1.22 6.19
C GLU A 125 -15.20 -1.56 7.68
N ILE A 126 -14.88 -2.81 8.00
CA ILE A 126 -14.64 -3.28 9.37
C ILE A 126 -13.28 -3.94 9.39
N ASN A 127 -12.37 -3.42 10.22
CA ASN A 127 -11.10 -4.06 10.53
C ASN A 127 -11.27 -4.87 11.81
N ALA A 128 -11.49 -6.17 11.66
CA ALA A 128 -11.72 -7.07 12.78
C ALA A 128 -10.43 -7.73 13.24
N THR A 129 -10.28 -7.87 14.56
CA THR A 129 -9.13 -8.49 15.23
C THR A 129 -9.50 -9.81 15.92
N SER A 130 -10.79 -10.00 16.27
CA SER A 130 -11.29 -11.20 16.94
C SER A 130 -11.45 -12.40 16.00
N GLU A 131 -11.32 -13.61 16.57
CA GLU A 131 -11.69 -14.88 15.93
C GLU A 131 -13.17 -14.91 15.49
N ASP A 132 -14.05 -14.10 16.08
CA ASP A 132 -15.47 -14.01 15.67
C ASP A 132 -15.64 -13.58 14.21
N TYR A 133 -14.60 -12.99 13.62
CA TYR A 133 -14.51 -12.63 12.21
C TYR A 133 -13.56 -13.53 11.42
N GLY A 134 -13.21 -14.70 11.94
CA GLY A 134 -12.34 -15.66 11.26
C GLY A 134 -12.96 -16.29 10.01
N VAL A 135 -12.13 -16.93 9.19
CA VAL A 135 -12.59 -17.65 7.99
C VAL A 135 -13.61 -18.72 8.36
N GLY A 136 -14.71 -18.77 7.60
CA GLY A 136 -15.80 -19.73 7.78
C GLY A 136 -16.78 -19.40 8.91
N LYS A 137 -16.54 -18.34 9.69
CA LYS A 137 -17.48 -17.92 10.75
C LYS A 137 -18.76 -17.40 10.13
N GLU A 138 -19.89 -17.87 10.66
CA GLU A 138 -21.22 -17.40 10.28
C GLU A 138 -21.48 -16.00 10.84
N PHE A 139 -22.24 -15.22 10.10
CA PHE A 139 -22.61 -13.87 10.51
C PHE A 139 -24.03 -13.49 10.13
N ILE A 140 -24.56 -12.56 10.91
CA ILE A 140 -25.75 -11.76 10.60
C ILE A 140 -25.35 -10.30 10.73
N LEU A 141 -25.35 -9.59 9.61
CA LEU A 141 -25.09 -8.15 9.54
C LEU A 141 -26.40 -7.39 9.37
N GLN A 142 -26.57 -6.34 10.16
CA GLN A 142 -27.72 -5.44 10.11
C GLN A 142 -27.24 -4.00 10.01
N LEU A 143 -27.85 -3.22 9.11
CA LEU A 143 -27.65 -1.78 9.02
C LEU A 143 -28.88 -1.06 9.57
N VAL A 144 -28.67 -0.08 10.44
CA VAL A 144 -29.74 0.69 11.09
C VAL A 144 -29.61 2.16 10.71
N ASP A 145 -30.70 2.77 10.26
CA ASP A 145 -30.75 4.16 9.84
C ASP A 145 -30.88 5.16 11.02
N ASN A 146 -30.84 6.46 10.71
CA ASN A 146 -31.01 7.52 11.72
C ASN A 146 -32.38 7.53 12.42
N ASN A 147 -33.40 6.90 11.83
CA ASN A 147 -34.72 6.74 12.45
C ASN A 147 -34.80 5.46 13.30
N SER A 148 -33.65 4.82 13.57
CA SER A 148 -33.54 3.54 14.27
C SER A 148 -34.27 2.40 13.57
N ARG A 149 -34.47 2.48 12.25
CA ARG A 149 -35.10 1.42 11.46
C ARG A 149 -34.05 0.54 10.83
N LEU A 150 -34.33 -0.76 10.77
CA LEU A 150 -33.51 -1.70 10.00
C LEU A 150 -33.62 -1.34 8.51
N CYS A 151 -32.53 -0.89 7.92
CA CYS A 151 -32.48 -0.51 6.51
C CYS A 151 -31.79 -1.56 5.63
N SER A 152 -31.11 -2.55 6.22
CA SER A 152 -30.63 -3.76 5.53
C SER A 152 -30.39 -4.91 6.50
N ASN A 153 -30.44 -6.14 6.00
CA ASN A 153 -30.08 -7.36 6.73
C ASN A 153 -29.51 -8.39 5.75
N VAL A 154 -28.34 -8.95 6.08
CA VAL A 154 -27.72 -10.04 5.32
C VAL A 154 -27.10 -11.05 6.29
N GLU A 155 -27.14 -12.32 5.93
CA GLU A 155 -26.51 -13.41 6.65
C GLU A 155 -25.64 -14.23 5.71
N GLY A 156 -24.64 -14.91 6.25
CA GLY A 156 -23.73 -15.74 5.45
C GLY A 156 -22.56 -16.26 6.28
N ALA A 157 -21.51 -16.69 5.60
CA ALA A 157 -20.24 -17.05 6.21
C ALA A 157 -19.11 -16.19 5.62
N LEU A 158 -18.12 -15.87 6.44
CA LEU A 158 -16.94 -15.13 6.01
C LEU A 158 -16.04 -16.03 5.15
N VAL A 159 -16.12 -15.85 3.83
CA VAL A 159 -15.31 -16.58 2.85
C VAL A 159 -14.34 -15.61 2.18
N GLU A 160 -13.07 -16.00 2.12
CA GLU A 160 -12.04 -15.19 1.47
C GLU A 160 -12.39 -14.92 0.00
N SER A 161 -12.25 -13.67 -0.43
CA SER A 161 -12.47 -13.29 -1.82
C SER A 161 -11.37 -13.87 -2.71
N THR A 162 -11.74 -14.78 -3.60
CA THR A 162 -10.80 -15.49 -4.49
C THR A 162 -10.54 -14.75 -5.80
N ILE A 163 -11.31 -13.71 -6.13
CA ILE A 163 -11.04 -12.82 -7.26
C ILE A 163 -11.00 -11.41 -6.69
N ARG A 164 -9.91 -10.69 -6.91
CA ARG A 164 -9.64 -9.41 -6.24
C ARG A 164 -9.12 -8.38 -7.21
N ILE A 165 -9.50 -7.14 -6.98
CA ILE A 165 -8.80 -5.99 -7.54
C ILE A 165 -7.60 -5.70 -6.62
N THR A 166 -6.40 -6.04 -7.08
CA THR A 166 -5.18 -5.97 -6.28
C THR A 166 -4.55 -4.58 -6.32
N TYR A 167 -4.81 -3.81 -7.37
CA TYR A 167 -4.34 -2.44 -7.51
C TYR A 167 -5.31 -1.60 -8.36
N LEU A 168 -5.55 -0.37 -7.93
CA LEU A 168 -6.28 0.65 -8.68
C LEU A 168 -5.33 1.81 -8.97
N ARG A 169 -4.82 1.89 -10.19
CA ARG A 169 -3.96 3.00 -10.62
C ARG A 169 -4.79 4.15 -11.14
N VAL A 170 -4.55 5.36 -10.64
CA VAL A 170 -5.11 6.60 -11.19
C VAL A 170 -4.01 7.32 -11.97
N LEU A 171 -4.24 7.55 -13.26
CA LEU A 171 -3.26 8.18 -14.14
C LEU A 171 -3.35 9.72 -14.06
N PRO A 172 -2.30 10.43 -14.53
CA PRO A 172 -2.31 11.88 -14.60
C PRO A 172 -3.56 12.46 -15.27
N GLY A 173 -4.09 13.54 -14.69
CA GLY A 173 -5.32 14.21 -15.10
C GLY A 173 -6.60 13.56 -14.57
N LEU A 174 -6.52 12.53 -13.72
CA LEU A 174 -7.65 11.88 -13.01
C LEU A 174 -8.77 11.33 -13.92
N LYS A 175 -8.56 11.28 -15.23
CA LYS A 175 -9.54 10.84 -16.24
C LYS A 175 -9.34 9.38 -16.64
N ASN A 176 -8.16 8.83 -16.43
CA ASN A 176 -7.81 7.47 -16.84
C ASN A 176 -7.47 6.61 -15.62
N LEU A 177 -7.94 5.37 -15.63
CA LEU A 177 -7.67 4.38 -14.58
C LEU A 177 -7.05 3.12 -15.20
N GLN A 178 -6.21 2.44 -14.43
CA GLN A 178 -5.89 1.03 -14.66
C GLN A 178 -6.38 0.19 -13.49
N VAL A 179 -7.11 -0.88 -13.77
CA VAL A 179 -7.70 -1.76 -12.76
C VAL A 179 -7.09 -3.15 -12.90
N PHE A 180 -6.39 -3.58 -11.87
CA PHE A 180 -5.63 -4.82 -11.82
C PHE A 180 -6.46 -5.90 -11.12
N VAL A 181 -6.87 -6.93 -11.85
CA VAL A 181 -7.71 -8.02 -11.36
C VAL A 181 -6.95 -9.33 -11.37
N LYS A 182 -6.86 -9.98 -10.21
CA LYS A 182 -6.15 -11.25 -10.04
C LYS A 182 -7.11 -12.34 -9.61
N ASN A 183 -6.96 -13.51 -10.21
CA ASN A 183 -7.73 -14.70 -9.88
C ASN A 183 -6.90 -15.66 -9.01
N PHE A 184 -7.37 -15.94 -7.81
CA PHE A 184 -6.80 -16.90 -6.86
C PHE A 184 -7.59 -18.21 -6.80
N SER A 185 -8.74 -18.28 -7.48
CA SER A 185 -9.55 -19.50 -7.57
C SER A 185 -9.00 -20.49 -8.60
N ASP A 186 -9.41 -21.75 -8.50
CA ASP A 186 -9.09 -22.79 -9.50
C ASP A 186 -9.95 -22.70 -10.77
N THR A 187 -10.90 -21.76 -10.82
CA THR A 187 -11.82 -21.61 -11.96
C THR A 187 -11.36 -20.48 -12.86
N ASN A 188 -11.28 -20.75 -14.18
CA ASN A 188 -11.00 -19.70 -15.15
C ASN A 188 -12.21 -18.77 -15.28
N VAL A 189 -11.97 -17.47 -15.26
CA VAL A 189 -13.02 -16.45 -15.32
C VAL A 189 -12.79 -15.44 -16.44
N VAL A 190 -13.86 -14.76 -16.83
CA VAL A 190 -13.87 -13.71 -17.84
C VAL A 190 -14.29 -12.40 -17.18
N PRO A 191 -13.45 -11.36 -17.18
CA PRO A 191 -13.85 -10.07 -16.66
C PRO A 191 -14.85 -9.41 -17.62
N GLY A 192 -15.95 -8.90 -17.08
CA GLY A 192 -17.06 -8.29 -17.81
C GLY A 192 -17.09 -6.77 -17.70
N ASN A 193 -18.31 -6.24 -17.52
CA ASN A 193 -18.53 -4.79 -17.44
C ASN A 193 -17.87 -4.20 -16.19
N VAL A 194 -17.34 -2.99 -16.35
CA VAL A 194 -16.75 -2.21 -15.26
C VAL A 194 -17.62 -1.00 -14.95
N TYR A 195 -17.91 -0.80 -13.68
CA TYR A 195 -18.65 0.33 -13.16
C TYR A 195 -17.75 1.15 -12.26
N VAL A 196 -17.74 2.47 -12.46
CA VAL A 196 -17.03 3.43 -11.61
C VAL A 196 -18.06 4.34 -10.97
N ASN A 197 -18.09 4.40 -9.65
CA ASN A 197 -19.10 5.15 -8.87
C ASN A 197 -20.54 4.85 -9.30
N SER A 198 -20.86 3.57 -9.48
CA SER A 198 -22.16 3.04 -10.00
C SER A 198 -22.49 3.39 -11.45
N SER A 199 -21.65 4.12 -12.16
CA SER A 199 -21.85 4.42 -13.58
C SER A 199 -21.18 3.37 -14.45
N PRO A 200 -21.86 2.77 -15.43
CA PRO A 200 -21.22 1.85 -16.37
C PRO A 200 -20.17 2.60 -17.19
N THR A 201 -19.02 1.95 -17.41
CA THR A 201 -17.94 2.51 -18.22
C THR A 201 -17.99 1.89 -19.61
N THR A 202 -18.06 2.72 -20.65
CA THR A 202 -18.14 2.26 -22.05
C THR A 202 -16.77 2.09 -22.71
N SER A 203 -15.73 2.77 -22.20
CA SER A 203 -14.36 2.69 -22.71
C SER A 203 -13.49 1.82 -21.80
N VAL A 204 -13.70 0.50 -21.87
CA VAL A 204 -12.90 -0.49 -21.11
C VAL A 204 -12.10 -1.35 -22.09
N LYS A 205 -10.78 -1.39 -21.92
CA LYS A 205 -9.88 -2.25 -22.71
C LYS A 205 -9.13 -3.19 -21.79
N TRP A 206 -9.46 -4.48 -21.86
CA TRP A 206 -8.76 -5.53 -21.15
C TRP A 206 -7.53 -5.99 -21.93
N ASN A 207 -6.39 -6.20 -21.25
CA ASN A 207 -5.22 -6.82 -21.86
C ASN A 207 -5.38 -8.35 -22.04
N LYS A 208 -6.33 -8.98 -21.33
CA LYS A 208 -6.64 -10.41 -21.42
C LYS A 208 -8.15 -10.63 -21.43
N SER A 209 -8.61 -11.62 -22.20
CA SER A 209 -10.02 -12.01 -22.29
C SER A 209 -10.45 -13.00 -21.21
N SER A 210 -9.50 -13.67 -20.55
CA SER A 210 -9.76 -14.61 -19.46
C SER A 210 -8.61 -14.58 -18.45
N ILE A 211 -8.91 -14.99 -17.22
CA ILE A 211 -7.97 -14.98 -16.09
C ILE A 211 -7.99 -16.37 -15.44
N SER A 212 -6.88 -17.10 -15.57
CA SER A 212 -6.69 -18.39 -14.90
C SER A 212 -6.13 -18.19 -13.49
N LYS A 213 -6.02 -19.28 -12.72
CA LYS A 213 -5.42 -19.23 -11.38
C LYS A 213 -4.03 -18.60 -11.39
N GLY A 214 -3.83 -17.60 -10.54
CA GLY A 214 -2.58 -16.87 -10.37
C GLY A 214 -2.35 -15.78 -11.42
N GLU A 215 -3.15 -15.73 -12.49
CA GLU A 215 -3.01 -14.74 -13.55
C GLU A 215 -3.62 -13.39 -13.16
N LEU A 216 -3.09 -12.35 -13.80
CA LEU A 216 -3.50 -10.97 -13.68
C LEU A 216 -4.10 -10.50 -15.01
N ALA A 217 -5.20 -9.74 -14.96
CA ALA A 217 -5.67 -8.94 -16.08
C ALA A 217 -5.75 -7.46 -15.67
N ILE A 218 -5.53 -6.58 -16.63
CA ILE A 218 -5.48 -5.14 -16.44
C ILE A 218 -6.49 -4.51 -17.41
N ALA A 219 -7.47 -3.80 -16.86
CA ALA A 219 -8.36 -2.95 -17.63
C ALA A 219 -7.81 -1.53 -17.68
N SER A 220 -7.68 -0.98 -18.89
CA SER A 220 -7.53 0.47 -19.10
C SER A 220 -8.90 1.10 -19.30
N ILE A 221 -9.18 2.15 -18.52
CA ILE A 221 -10.47 2.82 -18.47
C ILE A 221 -10.28 4.30 -18.74
N GLU A 222 -11.02 4.84 -19.71
CA GLU A 222 -11.18 6.28 -19.91
C GLU A 222 -12.56 6.72 -19.41
N LEU A 223 -12.57 7.68 -18.49
CA LEU A 223 -13.80 8.25 -17.93
C LEU A 223 -14.25 9.46 -18.75
N PRO A 224 -15.57 9.74 -18.81
CA PRO A 224 -16.07 10.92 -19.52
C PRO A 224 -15.57 12.23 -18.91
N ASN A 225 -15.39 12.26 -17.59
CA ASN A 225 -14.88 13.40 -16.83
C ASN A 225 -13.80 12.94 -15.85
N PRO A 226 -12.82 13.82 -15.51
CA PRO A 226 -11.90 13.56 -14.41
C PRO A 226 -12.63 13.26 -13.10
N LEU A 227 -12.10 12.31 -12.32
CA LEU A 227 -12.55 12.07 -10.97
C LEU A 227 -12.17 13.26 -10.06
N PRO A 228 -13.01 13.63 -9.09
CA PRO A 228 -12.64 14.66 -8.13
C PRO A 228 -11.52 14.19 -7.20
N ILE A 229 -10.45 14.98 -7.08
CA ILE A 229 -9.32 14.69 -6.19
C ILE A 229 -9.77 14.54 -4.73
N GLY A 230 -9.23 13.55 -4.04
CA GLY A 230 -9.49 13.30 -2.62
C GLY A 230 -10.85 12.64 -2.31
N GLU A 231 -11.75 12.53 -3.29
CA GLU A 231 -13.01 11.80 -3.14
C GLU A 231 -12.80 10.30 -3.28
N TRP A 232 -13.75 9.51 -2.80
CA TRP A 232 -13.73 8.06 -2.94
C TRP A 232 -14.13 7.63 -4.35
N CYS A 233 -13.31 6.77 -4.96
CA CYS A 233 -13.63 6.04 -6.19
C CYS A 233 -13.98 4.60 -5.82
N LEU A 234 -15.17 4.16 -6.23
CA LEU A 234 -15.65 2.79 -6.07
C LEU A 234 -15.68 2.13 -7.45
N VAL A 235 -14.98 1.01 -7.59
CA VAL A 235 -14.95 0.21 -8.81
C VAL A 235 -15.66 -1.12 -8.56
N CYS A 236 -16.51 -1.53 -9.49
CA CYS A 236 -17.16 -2.84 -9.53
C CYS A 236 -16.90 -3.49 -10.88
N ILE A 237 -16.60 -4.78 -10.88
CA ILE A 237 -16.36 -5.58 -12.08
C ILE A 237 -17.26 -6.80 -12.02
N GLU A 238 -18.06 -6.99 -13.06
CA GLU A 238 -18.78 -8.25 -13.26
C GLU A 238 -17.80 -9.33 -13.68
N ILE A 239 -17.89 -10.49 -13.06
CA ILE A 239 -17.07 -11.65 -13.37
C ILE A 239 -17.98 -12.76 -13.87
N ASN A 240 -17.64 -13.30 -15.04
CA ASN A 240 -18.38 -14.39 -15.67
C ASN A 240 -17.50 -15.66 -15.75
N ASP A 241 -18.14 -16.81 -15.91
CA ASP A 241 -17.45 -18.03 -16.33
C ASP A 241 -17.11 -17.96 -17.83
N THR A 242 -16.41 -18.97 -18.34
CA THR A 242 -16.04 -19.07 -19.76
C THR A 242 -17.23 -19.29 -20.70
N LYS A 243 -18.44 -19.56 -20.16
CA LYS A 243 -19.69 -19.70 -20.91
C LYS A 243 -20.53 -18.41 -20.89
N GLY A 244 -20.06 -17.37 -20.20
CA GLY A 244 -20.75 -16.09 -20.07
C GLY A 244 -21.79 -16.03 -18.94
N ASN A 245 -21.86 -17.03 -18.06
CA ASN A 245 -22.73 -16.98 -16.89
C ASN A 245 -22.10 -16.12 -15.79
N PRO A 246 -22.86 -15.26 -15.10
CA PRO A 246 -22.37 -14.52 -13.94
C PRO A 246 -21.85 -15.45 -12.84
N VAL A 247 -20.64 -15.19 -12.36
CA VAL A 247 -19.96 -15.93 -11.27
C VAL A 247 -19.83 -15.06 -10.03
N ASP A 248 -19.37 -13.82 -10.20
CA ASP A 248 -19.17 -12.91 -9.07
C ASP A 248 -19.26 -11.43 -9.48
N LYS A 249 -19.32 -10.55 -8.49
CA LYS A 249 -18.98 -9.12 -8.62
C LYS A 249 -17.81 -8.82 -7.69
N VAL A 250 -16.75 -8.26 -8.24
CA VAL A 250 -15.57 -7.86 -7.48
C VAL A 250 -15.58 -6.35 -7.32
N TYR A 251 -15.46 -5.90 -6.08
CA TYR A 251 -15.47 -4.49 -5.75
C TYR A 251 -14.12 -4.06 -5.15
N ALA A 252 -13.77 -2.80 -5.35
CA ALA A 252 -12.68 -2.15 -4.65
C ALA A 252 -12.91 -0.66 -4.54
N HIS A 253 -12.24 -0.02 -3.59
CA HIS A 253 -12.36 1.42 -3.38
C HIS A 253 -11.05 2.01 -2.85
N ARG A 254 -10.78 3.26 -3.23
CA ARG A 254 -9.72 4.10 -2.65
C ARG A 254 -10.04 5.58 -2.90
N ARG A 255 -9.38 6.49 -2.18
CA ARG A 255 -9.43 7.92 -2.52
C ARG A 255 -8.64 8.19 -3.80
N VAL A 256 -9.09 9.18 -4.55
CA VAL A 256 -8.58 9.56 -5.87
C VAL A 256 -7.39 10.50 -5.73
N PHE A 257 -6.21 10.01 -6.08
CA PHE A 257 -4.98 10.79 -6.24
C PHE A 257 -4.22 10.21 -7.42
N GLU A 258 -3.52 11.04 -8.20
CA GLU A 258 -2.59 10.54 -9.20
C GLU A 258 -1.54 9.65 -8.52
N ASP A 259 -1.31 8.47 -9.08
CA ASP A 259 -0.26 7.61 -8.55
C ASP A 259 1.10 8.02 -9.10
N GLU A 260 2.00 8.33 -8.18
CA GLU A 260 3.37 8.73 -8.46
C GLU A 260 4.35 7.76 -7.80
N PHE A 261 5.54 7.64 -8.39
CA PHE A 261 6.63 6.84 -7.84
C PHE A 261 7.68 7.77 -7.26
N PRO A 262 7.66 8.06 -5.94
CA PRO A 262 8.69 8.85 -5.31
C PRO A 262 10.00 8.05 -5.23
N ILE A 263 11.10 8.78 -5.38
CA ILE A 263 12.42 8.35 -4.91
C ILE A 263 12.75 9.28 -3.75
N GLY A 264 12.58 8.79 -2.52
CA GLY A 264 12.58 9.63 -1.33
C GLY A 264 13.83 9.50 -0.46
N VAL A 265 13.92 10.35 0.57
CA VAL A 265 14.90 10.23 1.66
C VAL A 265 14.33 10.79 2.97
N TRP A 266 14.79 10.26 4.10
CA TRP A 266 14.39 10.73 5.42
C TRP A 266 15.07 12.06 5.78
N THR A 267 16.41 12.09 5.87
CA THR A 267 17.14 13.33 6.18
C THR A 267 17.55 14.09 4.94
N ASN A 268 17.47 15.41 5.06
CA ASN A 268 17.96 16.36 4.07
C ASN A 268 18.49 17.61 4.79
N SER A 269 19.42 18.31 4.16
CA SER A 269 19.96 19.59 4.66
C SER A 269 20.48 20.44 3.50
N PRO A 270 20.69 21.76 3.71
CA PRO A 270 21.27 22.65 2.71
C PRO A 270 22.53 22.11 2.03
N GLU A 271 23.37 21.41 2.78
CA GLU A 271 24.65 20.89 2.31
C GLU A 271 24.56 19.53 1.60
N THR A 272 23.37 18.92 1.53
CA THR A 272 23.13 17.64 0.83
C THR A 272 22.22 17.78 -0.38
N TYR A 273 21.47 18.87 -0.55
CA TYR A 273 20.49 19.00 -1.64
C TYR A 273 21.03 18.69 -3.04
N GLU A 274 22.23 19.16 -3.38
CA GLU A 274 22.82 18.83 -4.68
C GLU A 274 23.20 17.35 -4.81
N THR A 275 23.74 16.76 -3.74
CA THR A 275 23.99 15.31 -3.69
C THR A 275 22.69 14.55 -3.86
N LEU A 276 21.64 14.86 -3.08
CA LEU A 276 20.35 14.18 -3.15
C LEU A 276 19.73 14.28 -4.55
N TYR A 277 19.82 15.45 -5.19
CA TYR A 277 19.41 15.63 -6.59
C TYR A 277 20.19 14.70 -7.53
N ASN A 278 21.51 14.59 -7.36
CA ASN A 278 22.36 13.68 -8.14
C ASN A 278 22.10 12.20 -7.84
N LEU A 279 21.51 11.87 -6.69
CA LEU A 279 21.01 10.53 -6.35
C LEU A 279 19.61 10.25 -6.94
N HIS A 280 19.06 11.18 -7.73
CA HIS A 280 17.71 11.11 -8.30
C HIS A 280 16.60 11.11 -7.24
N ILE A 281 16.86 11.65 -6.06
CA ILE A 281 15.85 11.85 -5.02
C ILE A 281 14.95 13.02 -5.41
N ASP A 282 13.64 12.83 -5.28
CA ASP A 282 12.62 13.84 -5.59
C ASP A 282 11.67 14.14 -4.42
N THR A 283 11.74 13.34 -3.34
CA THR A 283 10.80 13.42 -2.22
C THR A 283 11.55 13.39 -0.88
N MET A 284 11.13 14.19 0.08
CA MET A 284 11.81 14.34 1.37
C MET A 284 10.82 14.44 2.52
N VAL A 285 11.23 14.02 3.72
CA VAL A 285 10.52 14.41 4.95
C VAL A 285 10.90 15.85 5.29
N GLU A 286 9.95 16.77 5.22
CA GLU A 286 10.16 18.19 5.54
C GLU A 286 8.84 18.84 5.99
N GLY A 287 8.92 19.85 6.86
CA GLY A 287 7.75 20.53 7.41
C GLY A 287 8.10 21.87 8.08
N GLY A 288 7.39 22.24 9.14
CA GLY A 288 7.60 23.51 9.83
C GLY A 288 6.73 24.64 9.26
N SER A 289 7.30 25.55 8.49
CA SER A 289 6.55 26.65 7.85
C SER A 289 6.84 26.69 6.35
N LYS A 290 5.84 27.10 5.56
CA LYS A 290 5.94 27.26 4.11
C LYS A 290 6.94 28.33 3.69
N ASP A 291 7.34 29.22 4.61
CA ASP A 291 8.30 30.29 4.35
C ASP A 291 9.75 29.84 4.54
N LYS A 292 9.99 28.58 4.94
CA LYS A 292 11.35 28.02 5.00
C LYS A 292 12.01 28.04 3.62
N PRO A 293 13.35 28.25 3.53
CA PRO A 293 14.09 28.18 2.27
C PRO A 293 13.87 26.91 1.47
N PHE A 294 13.58 25.78 2.13
CA PHE A 294 13.22 24.55 1.43
C PHE A 294 12.05 24.75 0.48
N PHE A 295 10.94 25.33 0.94
CA PHE A 295 9.72 25.46 0.16
C PHE A 295 9.76 26.63 -0.83
N THR A 296 10.47 27.71 -0.50
CA THR A 296 10.54 28.93 -1.31
C THR A 296 11.63 28.92 -2.37
N GLU A 297 12.74 28.20 -2.14
CA GLU A 297 13.91 28.23 -3.01
C GLU A 297 14.33 26.83 -3.48
N VAL A 298 14.51 25.89 -2.55
CA VAL A 298 15.13 24.59 -2.84
C VAL A 298 14.20 23.68 -3.65
N ALA A 299 12.96 23.52 -3.21
CA ALA A 299 11.98 22.68 -3.87
C ALA A 299 11.66 23.16 -5.30
N PRO A 300 11.44 24.47 -5.57
CA PRO A 300 11.36 24.98 -6.93
C PRO A 300 12.63 24.74 -7.77
N LYS A 301 13.83 24.90 -7.18
CA LYS A 301 15.11 24.78 -7.89
C LYS A 301 15.43 23.35 -8.33
N TYR A 302 15.20 22.38 -7.45
CA TYR A 302 15.58 20.98 -7.68
C TYR A 302 14.39 20.09 -8.09
N GLY A 303 13.15 20.59 -7.97
CA GLY A 303 11.94 19.80 -8.18
C GLY A 303 11.60 18.88 -7.00
N PHE A 304 12.11 19.17 -5.80
CA PHE A 304 11.80 18.38 -4.61
C PHE A 304 10.36 18.55 -4.14
N ARG A 305 9.89 17.54 -3.42
CA ARG A 305 8.57 17.46 -2.80
C ARG A 305 8.70 17.04 -1.35
N ALA A 306 7.73 17.42 -0.52
CA ALA A 306 7.71 17.19 0.91
C ALA A 306 6.59 16.24 1.33
N MET A 307 6.95 15.27 2.16
CA MET A 307 6.04 14.53 3.04
C MET A 307 6.02 15.27 4.38
N VAL A 308 4.86 15.82 4.76
CA VAL A 308 4.73 16.68 5.94
C VAL A 308 4.10 15.90 7.09
N HIS A 309 4.79 15.84 8.23
CA HIS A 309 4.26 15.20 9.45
C HIS A 309 3.09 15.97 10.06
N THR A 310 2.05 15.24 10.43
CA THR A 310 0.83 15.79 11.06
C THR A 310 0.59 15.28 12.47
N GLY A 311 1.05 14.08 12.82
CA GLY A 311 1.03 13.53 14.18
C GLY A 311 -0.31 12.94 14.63
N VAL A 312 -0.31 12.34 15.83
CA VAL A 312 -1.48 11.79 16.52
C VAL A 312 -1.54 12.38 17.95
N PRO A 313 -2.52 13.26 18.28
CA PRO A 313 -3.58 13.76 17.41
C PRO A 313 -3.04 14.69 16.30
N THR A 314 -3.85 14.91 15.27
CA THR A 314 -3.48 15.75 14.13
C THR A 314 -3.18 17.18 14.55
N ASN A 315 -2.00 17.69 14.20
CA ASN A 315 -1.64 19.09 14.29
C ASN A 315 -2.34 19.89 13.18
N VAL A 316 -3.52 20.39 13.50
CA VAL A 316 -4.38 21.14 12.57
C VAL A 316 -3.71 22.39 12.01
N GLU A 317 -2.85 23.06 12.78
CA GLU A 317 -2.19 24.28 12.31
C GLU A 317 -1.15 23.99 11.24
N VAL A 318 -0.43 22.86 11.35
CA VAL A 318 0.47 22.39 10.27
C VAL A 318 -0.33 22.06 9.01
N VAL A 319 -1.49 21.41 9.14
CA VAL A 319 -2.36 21.09 7.99
C VAL A 319 -2.82 22.38 7.31
N LYS A 320 -3.28 23.38 8.07
CA LYS A 320 -3.69 24.68 7.52
C LYS A 320 -2.55 25.44 6.85
N GLU A 321 -1.36 25.42 7.46
CA GLU A 321 -0.17 26.11 6.93
C GLU A 321 0.22 25.59 5.55
N PHE A 322 0.15 24.27 5.35
CA PHE A 322 0.62 23.60 4.13
C PHE A 322 -0.49 23.17 3.17
N SER A 323 -1.77 23.37 3.52
CA SER A 323 -2.89 23.01 2.65
C SER A 323 -2.80 23.72 1.30
N GLY A 324 -2.94 22.96 0.21
CA GLY A 324 -2.81 23.48 -1.16
C GLY A 324 -1.38 23.83 -1.59
N HIS A 325 -0.35 23.62 -0.75
CA HIS A 325 1.02 23.93 -1.12
C HIS A 325 1.50 23.04 -2.29
N PRO A 326 2.11 23.60 -3.35
CA PRO A 326 2.44 22.86 -4.58
C PRO A 326 3.53 21.79 -4.35
N HIS A 327 4.45 22.05 -3.41
CA HIS A 327 5.55 21.13 -3.10
C HIS A 327 5.20 20.07 -2.05
N VAL A 328 4.00 20.04 -1.48
CA VAL A 328 3.59 18.97 -0.55
C VAL A 328 2.97 17.83 -1.36
N ILE A 329 3.54 16.63 -1.26
CA ILE A 329 3.04 15.45 -1.99
C ILE A 329 2.07 14.62 -1.15
N CYS A 330 2.30 14.51 0.16
CA CYS A 330 1.43 13.76 1.06
C CYS A 330 1.52 14.24 2.51
N TRP A 331 0.52 13.86 3.31
CA TRP A 331 0.50 14.03 4.75
C TRP A 331 0.97 12.77 5.45
N MET A 332 2.10 12.84 6.14
CA MET A 332 2.58 11.75 6.98
C MET A 332 1.85 11.80 8.33
N ILE A 333 1.01 10.80 8.61
CA ILE A 333 0.21 10.75 9.84
C ILE A 333 1.13 10.52 11.04
N GLN A 334 1.87 9.42 11.02
CA GLN A 334 2.72 9.00 12.12
C GLN A 334 3.82 8.09 11.59
N ASP A 335 4.96 8.13 12.26
CA ASP A 335 6.05 7.18 12.06
C ASP A 335 5.91 6.03 13.05
N GLU A 336 5.95 4.80 12.52
CA GLU A 336 5.91 3.51 13.23
C GLU A 336 4.91 3.41 14.42
N PRO A 337 3.62 3.78 14.24
CA PRO A 337 2.66 3.71 15.34
C PRO A 337 2.39 2.28 15.81
N ASP A 338 2.62 1.28 14.96
CA ASP A 338 2.39 -0.14 15.23
C ASP A 338 3.31 -0.73 16.30
N TRP A 339 4.32 0.01 16.77
CA TRP A 339 5.06 -0.32 17.99
C TRP A 339 4.21 -0.28 19.26
N SER A 340 3.40 0.76 19.43
CA SER A 340 2.84 1.08 20.75
C SER A 340 1.52 1.86 20.74
N MET A 341 1.06 2.31 19.58
CA MET A 341 -0.13 3.13 19.45
C MET A 341 -1.30 2.33 18.88
N PRO A 342 -2.42 2.19 19.59
CA PRO A 342 -3.60 1.51 19.07
C PRO A 342 -4.11 2.08 17.74
N ALA A 343 -4.46 1.19 16.79
CA ALA A 343 -4.92 1.55 15.45
C ALA A 343 -6.16 2.47 15.42
N ASN A 344 -7.05 2.40 16.42
CA ASN A 344 -8.21 3.30 16.51
C ASN A 344 -7.83 4.76 16.74
N LEU A 345 -6.72 5.04 17.44
CA LEU A 345 -6.21 6.41 17.63
C LEU A 345 -5.62 6.96 16.34
N VAL A 346 -4.86 6.13 15.62
CA VAL A 346 -4.34 6.45 14.29
C VAL A 346 -5.48 6.73 13.31
N TYR A 347 -6.52 5.89 13.31
CA TYR A 347 -7.72 6.11 12.51
C TYR A 347 -8.43 7.43 12.87
N SER A 348 -8.50 7.79 14.16
CA SER A 348 -9.08 9.07 14.57
C SER A 348 -8.27 10.27 14.06
N ALA A 349 -6.93 10.18 14.04
CA ALA A 349 -6.09 11.22 13.47
C ALA A 349 -6.25 11.30 11.94
N TYR A 350 -6.32 10.16 11.24
CA TYR A 350 -6.67 10.11 9.83
C TYR A 350 -8.01 10.81 9.55
N ASP A 351 -9.06 10.46 10.29
CA ASP A 351 -10.41 11.02 10.10
C ASP A 351 -10.44 12.52 10.39
N GLN A 352 -9.69 13.00 11.38
CA GLN A 352 -9.53 14.43 11.64
C GLN A 352 -8.79 15.12 10.49
N LEU A 353 -7.66 14.58 10.05
CA LEU A 353 -6.83 15.13 8.98
C LEU A 353 -7.62 15.32 7.69
N VAL A 354 -8.33 14.30 7.22
CA VAL A 354 -9.08 14.37 5.94
C VAL A 354 -10.29 15.31 5.98
N ARG A 355 -10.75 15.72 7.19
CA ARG A 355 -11.77 16.77 7.33
C ARG A 355 -11.19 18.18 7.15
N TYR A 356 -9.91 18.38 7.45
CA TYR A 356 -9.21 19.65 7.25
C TYR A 356 -8.62 19.77 5.84
N ASP A 357 -7.95 18.72 5.37
CA ASP A 357 -7.42 18.68 4.01
C ASP A 357 -7.50 17.26 3.43
N ARG A 358 -8.22 17.15 2.31
CA ARG A 358 -8.37 15.93 1.52
C ARG A 358 -7.73 16.01 0.14
N THR A 359 -7.10 17.13 -0.19
CA THR A 359 -6.49 17.40 -1.51
C THR A 359 -5.15 16.68 -1.70
N LYS A 360 -4.57 16.15 -0.62
CA LYS A 360 -3.35 15.35 -0.64
C LYS A 360 -3.59 13.94 -0.06
N PRO A 361 -2.89 12.91 -0.57
CA PRO A 361 -2.92 11.59 0.02
C PRO A 361 -2.33 11.60 1.43
N THR A 362 -2.79 10.66 2.25
CA THR A 362 -2.24 10.36 3.57
C THR A 362 -1.29 9.19 3.49
N PHE A 363 -0.23 9.27 4.30
CA PHE A 363 0.88 8.34 4.35
C PHE A 363 1.12 7.89 5.79
N ILE A 364 1.54 6.65 5.98
CA ILE A 364 1.95 6.12 7.29
C ILE A 364 3.13 5.17 7.12
N THR A 365 4.13 5.30 7.98
CA THR A 365 5.22 4.31 8.08
C THR A 365 4.84 3.26 9.12
N LEU A 366 5.02 1.98 8.78
CA LEU A 366 4.78 0.83 9.66
C LEU A 366 6.06 -0.01 9.74
N CYS A 367 6.30 -0.69 10.84
CA CYS A 367 7.53 -1.48 11.04
C CYS A 367 7.26 -2.92 11.50
N ARG A 368 6.01 -3.31 11.77
CA ARG A 368 5.65 -4.63 12.28
C ARG A 368 4.76 -5.41 11.34
N ASN A 369 5.30 -6.50 10.78
CA ASN A 369 4.59 -7.31 9.79
C ASN A 369 3.28 -7.88 10.34
N ILE A 370 3.30 -8.40 11.58
CA ILE A 370 2.13 -8.95 12.27
C ILE A 370 0.99 -7.94 12.46
N LYS A 371 1.27 -6.64 12.34
CA LYS A 371 0.31 -5.55 12.56
C LYS A 371 -0.18 -4.88 11.28
N PHE A 372 0.40 -5.13 10.10
CA PHE A 372 0.02 -4.43 8.88
C PHE A 372 -1.48 -4.45 8.58
N PHE A 373 -2.16 -5.58 8.82
CA PHE A 373 -3.60 -5.67 8.60
C PHE A 373 -4.44 -4.75 9.48
N GLU A 374 -3.95 -4.32 10.65
CA GLU A 374 -4.65 -3.39 11.55
C GLU A 374 -4.51 -1.92 11.09
N TYR A 375 -3.39 -1.54 10.44
CA TYR A 375 -3.06 -0.14 10.15
C TYR A 375 -3.10 0.23 8.67
N ALA A 376 -2.70 -0.68 7.77
CA ALA A 376 -2.36 -0.32 6.40
C ALA A 376 -3.54 0.27 5.60
N SER A 377 -4.77 -0.20 5.85
CA SER A 377 -5.97 0.30 5.16
C SER A 377 -6.54 1.61 5.73
N ILE A 378 -5.96 2.17 6.79
CA ILE A 378 -6.34 3.48 7.35
C ILE A 378 -6.04 4.61 6.33
N CYS A 379 -4.76 4.72 5.92
CA CYS A 379 -4.25 5.79 5.05
C CYS A 379 -4.37 5.45 3.54
N ASP A 380 -3.93 6.34 2.64
CA ASP A 380 -3.96 6.09 1.20
C ASP A 380 -2.68 5.42 0.67
N ILE A 381 -1.55 5.69 1.33
CA ILE A 381 -0.23 5.20 0.95
C ILE A 381 0.46 4.64 2.21
N PRO A 382 0.19 3.38 2.55
CA PRO A 382 0.93 2.73 3.62
C PRO A 382 2.35 2.40 3.17
N CYS A 383 3.28 2.46 4.11
CA CYS A 383 4.69 2.22 3.91
C CYS A 383 5.23 1.29 4.98
N GLN A 384 6.21 0.46 4.62
CA GLN A 384 6.97 -0.32 5.60
C GLN A 384 8.40 0.20 5.73
N ASP A 385 8.96 0.06 6.93
CA ASP A 385 10.33 0.43 7.32
C ASP A 385 11.00 -0.77 7.99
N HIS A 386 11.38 -1.76 7.17
CA HIS A 386 12.11 -2.95 7.60
C HIS A 386 13.39 -3.11 6.80
N TYR A 387 14.50 -3.27 7.52
CA TYR A 387 15.84 -3.50 6.97
C TYR A 387 16.39 -4.80 7.50
N SER A 388 17.18 -5.52 6.70
CA SER A 388 17.67 -6.86 7.08
C SER A 388 19.11 -6.89 7.60
N VAL A 389 19.79 -5.75 7.64
CA VAL A 389 21.19 -5.62 8.09
C VAL A 389 21.29 -4.47 9.06
N THR A 390 22.09 -4.59 10.13
CA THR A 390 22.54 -3.54 11.06
C THR A 390 21.51 -2.64 11.78
N ALA A 391 20.25 -2.62 11.38
CA ALA A 391 19.25 -1.70 11.90
C ALA A 391 18.38 -2.39 12.97
N PRO A 392 17.91 -1.66 13.99
CA PRO A 392 16.94 -2.19 14.92
C PRO A 392 15.71 -2.75 14.20
N SER A 393 15.19 -3.88 14.68
CA SER A 393 14.05 -4.56 14.06
C SER A 393 13.10 -5.13 15.11
N SER A 394 11.81 -5.17 14.77
CA SER A 394 10.80 -5.96 15.49
C SER A 394 11.01 -7.47 15.35
N SER A 395 11.75 -7.88 14.33
CA SER A 395 12.05 -9.27 14.02
C SER A 395 13.16 -9.84 14.90
N ILE A 396 13.00 -11.11 15.26
CA ILE A 396 13.95 -11.90 16.01
C ILE A 396 14.99 -12.43 15.02
N TRP A 397 16.13 -11.76 14.97
CA TRP A 397 17.18 -12.11 14.03
C TRP A 397 18.05 -13.28 14.47
N PRO A 398 18.58 -14.07 13.51
CA PRO A 398 19.52 -15.15 13.80
C PRO A 398 20.89 -14.62 14.26
N LYS A 399 21.22 -13.36 13.95
CA LYS A 399 22.41 -12.65 14.41
C LYS A 399 22.00 -11.25 14.87
N PRO A 400 22.67 -10.68 15.89
CA PRO A 400 22.31 -9.35 16.40
C PRO A 400 22.54 -8.22 15.40
N TYR A 401 23.23 -8.48 14.28
CA TYR A 401 23.56 -7.49 13.26
C TYR A 401 22.88 -7.74 11.91
N GLY A 402 22.01 -8.75 11.81
CA GLY A 402 21.28 -8.99 10.58
C GLY A 402 20.54 -10.31 10.49
N THR A 403 19.62 -10.32 9.54
CA THR A 403 18.79 -11.45 9.10
C THR A 403 19.02 -11.70 7.62
N ARG A 404 18.21 -12.59 7.05
CA ARG A 404 18.17 -12.86 5.63
C ARG A 404 17.54 -11.68 4.86
N LEU A 405 18.17 -11.27 3.77
CA LEU A 405 17.73 -10.11 2.95
C LEU A 405 16.32 -10.29 2.39
N GLU A 406 15.89 -11.53 2.10
CA GLU A 406 14.52 -11.82 1.62
C GLU A 406 13.42 -11.45 2.63
N GLU A 407 13.77 -11.15 3.87
CA GLU A 407 12.83 -10.68 4.87
C GLU A 407 12.15 -9.36 4.47
N THR A 408 12.89 -8.43 3.85
CA THR A 408 12.32 -7.20 3.26
C THR A 408 11.22 -7.48 2.22
N ALA A 409 11.38 -8.52 1.40
CA ALA A 409 10.36 -8.94 0.45
C ALA A 409 9.12 -9.50 1.14
N TYR A 410 9.26 -10.21 2.26
CA TYR A 410 8.10 -10.71 3.02
C TYR A 410 7.29 -9.56 3.60
N TYR A 411 7.94 -8.57 4.22
CA TYR A 411 7.28 -7.37 4.72
C TYR A 411 6.56 -6.63 3.59
N THR A 412 7.22 -6.40 2.46
CA THR A 412 6.59 -5.69 1.33
C THR A 412 5.40 -6.45 0.74
N ARG A 413 5.51 -7.79 0.59
CA ARG A 413 4.42 -8.66 0.12
C ARG A 413 3.21 -8.57 1.05
N ASP A 414 3.44 -8.66 2.36
CA ASP A 414 2.38 -8.71 3.36
C ASP A 414 1.72 -7.33 3.53
N LEU A 415 2.50 -6.25 3.46
CA LEU A 415 1.96 -4.89 3.40
C LEU A 415 1.08 -4.71 2.17
N LYS A 416 1.53 -5.16 0.98
CA LYS A 416 0.75 -5.08 -0.25
C LYS A 416 -0.58 -5.79 -0.09
N LEU A 417 -0.56 -7.01 0.46
CA LEU A 417 -1.76 -7.80 0.74
C LEU A 417 -2.74 -7.07 1.68
N ALA A 418 -2.22 -6.47 2.77
CA ALA A 418 -3.03 -5.71 3.73
C ALA A 418 -3.63 -4.42 3.12
N SER A 419 -2.99 -3.88 2.08
CA SER A 419 -3.27 -2.54 1.52
C SER A 419 -4.13 -2.54 0.27
N GLU A 420 -4.34 -3.68 -0.41
CA GLU A 420 -5.04 -3.66 -1.71
C GLU A 420 -6.42 -2.99 -1.57
N PRO A 421 -6.82 -2.12 -2.52
CA PRO A 421 -6.19 -1.90 -3.84
C PRO A 421 -5.16 -0.76 -3.88
N LYS A 422 -4.68 -0.28 -2.73
CA LYS A 422 -3.84 0.93 -2.63
C LYS A 422 -2.40 0.67 -3.10
N PRO A 423 -1.68 1.70 -3.57
CA PRO A 423 -0.23 1.64 -3.73
C PRO A 423 0.41 1.53 -2.35
N ILE A 424 1.61 0.97 -2.30
CA ILE A 424 2.45 0.97 -1.11
C ILE A 424 3.78 1.62 -1.44
N TRP A 425 4.36 2.32 -0.49
CA TRP A 425 5.76 2.76 -0.57
C TRP A 425 6.60 1.92 0.39
N VAL A 426 7.92 2.04 0.28
CA VAL A 426 8.84 1.29 1.13
C VAL A 426 10.02 2.18 1.50
N TRP A 427 10.36 2.22 2.78
CA TRP A 427 11.69 2.64 3.19
C TRP A 427 12.67 1.50 2.92
N SER A 428 13.64 1.76 2.05
CA SER A 428 14.74 0.84 1.74
C SER A 428 16.01 1.30 2.42
N GLN A 429 16.80 0.35 2.89
CA GLN A 429 18.00 0.63 3.64
C GLN A 429 19.05 1.35 2.79
N ALA A 430 19.69 2.37 3.36
CA ALA A 430 20.79 3.10 2.76
C ALA A 430 21.85 3.49 3.82
N ILE A 431 22.26 4.76 3.85
CA ILE A 431 23.40 5.28 4.61
C ILE A 431 22.92 5.81 5.97
N ALA A 432 22.89 4.95 6.97
CA ALA A 432 22.68 5.31 8.38
C ALA A 432 23.56 4.44 9.29
N ASP A 433 24.09 5.02 10.38
CA ASP A 433 24.90 4.32 11.37
C ASP A 433 24.07 3.96 12.60
N TRP A 434 23.72 2.68 12.72
CA TRP A 434 22.99 2.13 13.87
C TRP A 434 23.90 1.41 14.88
N GLY A 435 25.17 1.18 14.54
CA GLY A 435 26.15 0.55 15.43
C GLY A 435 25.95 -0.94 15.75
N GLU A 436 24.89 -1.61 15.29
CA GLU A 436 24.64 -3.03 15.63
C GLU A 436 25.62 -3.99 14.93
N ARG A 437 26.05 -3.65 13.71
CA ARG A 437 27.03 -4.44 12.96
C ARG A 437 28.46 -4.02 13.30
N PRO A 438 29.28 -4.92 13.86
CA PRO A 438 30.50 -4.53 14.56
C PRO A 438 31.63 -3.99 13.66
N LYS A 439 31.66 -4.35 12.37
CA LYS A 439 32.75 -3.98 11.46
C LYS A 439 32.35 -2.97 10.39
N ARG A 440 31.07 -2.89 10.05
CA ARG A 440 30.53 -1.99 9.04
C ARG A 440 29.11 -1.58 9.45
N PRO A 441 28.86 -0.33 9.88
CA PRO A 441 27.57 0.09 10.42
C PRO A 441 26.51 0.39 9.36
N VAL A 442 26.81 0.18 8.07
CA VAL A 442 25.94 0.41 6.91
C VAL A 442 25.89 -0.86 6.03
N PRO A 443 24.87 -1.05 5.19
CA PRO A 443 24.90 -2.12 4.19
C PRO A 443 26.09 -1.96 3.23
N THR A 444 26.52 -3.06 2.60
CA THR A 444 27.35 -3.00 1.41
C THR A 444 26.52 -2.58 0.19
N PRO A 445 27.14 -2.14 -0.93
CA PRO A 445 26.44 -1.94 -2.18
C PRO A 445 25.57 -3.14 -2.58
N ASP A 446 26.09 -4.35 -2.46
CA ASP A 446 25.36 -5.58 -2.80
C ASP A 446 24.16 -5.86 -1.87
N GLU A 447 24.30 -5.62 -0.56
CA GLU A 447 23.21 -5.75 0.40
C GLU A 447 22.11 -4.70 0.16
N LEU A 448 22.49 -3.47 -0.23
CA LEU A 448 21.56 -2.40 -0.60
C LEU A 448 20.79 -2.77 -1.87
N SER A 449 21.51 -3.21 -2.91
CA SER A 449 20.93 -3.62 -4.20
C SER A 449 19.94 -4.76 -4.05
N ALA A 450 20.30 -5.80 -3.30
CA ALA A 450 19.42 -6.94 -3.06
C ALA A 450 18.14 -6.53 -2.32
N GLN A 451 18.24 -5.79 -1.21
CA GLN A 451 17.06 -5.32 -0.46
C GLN A 451 16.15 -4.42 -1.31
N LEU A 452 16.73 -3.50 -2.09
CA LEU A 452 15.96 -2.64 -2.99
C LEU A 452 15.17 -3.46 -4.02
N VAL A 453 15.84 -4.37 -4.73
CA VAL A 453 15.20 -5.19 -5.78
C VAL A 453 14.14 -6.11 -5.17
N LEU A 454 14.41 -6.69 -3.99
CA LEU A 454 13.44 -7.47 -3.23
C LEU A 454 12.18 -6.66 -2.88
N ASN A 455 12.32 -5.41 -2.45
CA ASN A 455 11.18 -4.52 -2.20
C ASN A 455 10.40 -4.18 -3.49
N LEU A 456 11.09 -3.76 -4.55
CA LEU A 456 10.47 -3.46 -5.85
C LEU A 456 9.67 -4.65 -6.39
N SER A 457 10.26 -5.84 -6.28
CA SER A 457 9.71 -7.09 -6.82
C SER A 457 8.37 -7.52 -6.21
N ARG A 458 8.03 -7.02 -5.02
CA ARG A 458 6.79 -7.35 -4.31
C ARG A 458 5.71 -6.27 -4.43
N GLY A 459 5.89 -5.35 -5.38
CA GLY A 459 4.85 -4.43 -5.82
C GLY A 459 4.94 -3.02 -5.22
N ALA A 460 6.10 -2.64 -4.66
CA ALA A 460 6.34 -1.27 -4.21
C ALA A 460 6.11 -0.27 -5.36
N LYS A 461 5.40 0.82 -5.04
CA LYS A 461 5.05 1.91 -5.97
C LYS A 461 5.79 3.20 -5.63
N GLY A 462 6.82 3.11 -4.80
CA GLY A 462 7.69 4.20 -4.39
C GLY A 462 8.76 3.64 -3.45
N ILE A 463 9.96 4.19 -3.52
CA ILE A 463 11.09 3.81 -2.69
C ILE A 463 11.60 5.06 -1.99
N LEU A 464 11.78 4.97 -0.68
CA LEU A 464 12.28 6.05 0.15
C LEU A 464 13.56 5.52 0.83
N TRP A 465 14.66 6.27 0.81
CA TRP A 465 15.92 5.82 1.38
C TRP A 465 16.02 6.22 2.86
N PHE A 466 16.28 5.23 3.72
CA PHE A 466 16.71 5.46 5.10
C PHE A 466 18.16 4.97 5.25
N ASN A 467 19.15 5.84 5.10
CA ASN A 467 19.05 7.30 4.98
C ASN A 467 20.19 7.85 4.09
N HIS A 468 20.44 9.15 4.11
CA HIS A 468 21.68 9.76 3.59
C HIS A 468 22.33 10.64 4.66
N ASP A 469 22.99 10.02 5.65
CA ASP A 469 23.84 10.78 6.59
C ASP A 469 25.15 11.19 5.90
N LYS A 470 25.34 12.49 5.68
CA LYS A 470 26.53 13.05 5.02
C LYS A 470 27.87 12.62 5.64
N LYS A 471 27.96 12.57 6.98
CA LYS A 471 29.20 12.20 7.66
C LYS A 471 29.51 10.72 7.44
N VAL A 472 28.48 9.88 7.47
CA VAL A 472 28.61 8.44 7.19
C VAL A 472 28.90 8.22 5.71
N ALA A 473 28.20 8.90 4.80
CA ALA A 473 28.38 8.83 3.35
C ALA A 473 29.83 9.14 2.93
N SER A 474 30.47 10.14 3.57
CA SER A 474 31.88 10.48 3.31
C SER A 474 32.86 9.34 3.59
N LYS A 475 32.49 8.37 4.45
CA LYS A 475 33.28 7.18 4.76
C LYS A 475 32.97 5.99 3.84
N TYR A 476 31.81 6.02 3.17
CA TYR A 476 31.30 4.95 2.32
C TYR A 476 30.86 5.48 0.94
N PRO A 477 31.77 6.13 0.18
CA PRO A 477 31.43 6.73 -1.12
C PRO A 477 30.95 5.69 -2.15
N GLU A 478 31.32 4.41 -1.98
CA GLU A 478 30.83 3.32 -2.81
C GLU A 478 29.32 3.11 -2.67
N LEU A 479 28.76 3.36 -1.47
CA LEU A 479 27.34 3.20 -1.20
C LEU A 479 26.53 4.36 -1.78
N GLU A 480 27.06 5.58 -1.72
CA GLU A 480 26.47 6.75 -2.40
C GLU A 480 26.44 6.56 -3.92
N LYS A 481 27.53 6.02 -4.49
CA LYS A 481 27.58 5.67 -5.93
C LYS A 481 26.56 4.59 -6.29
N GLU A 482 26.37 3.59 -5.42
CA GLU A 482 25.37 2.55 -5.64
C GLU A 482 23.94 3.12 -5.58
N MET A 483 23.64 3.96 -4.59
CA MET A 483 22.36 4.70 -4.51
C MET A 483 22.12 5.53 -5.76
N GLN A 484 23.14 6.23 -6.27
CA GLN A 484 23.02 7.01 -7.51
C GLN A 484 22.65 6.11 -8.69
N GLY A 485 23.36 4.98 -8.83
CA GLY A 485 23.13 4.03 -9.90
C GLY A 485 21.71 3.46 -9.87
N TRP A 486 21.23 3.06 -8.69
CA TRP A 486 19.83 2.62 -8.54
C TRP A 486 18.82 3.75 -8.67
N GLY A 487 19.17 4.98 -8.33
CA GLY A 487 18.39 6.17 -8.64
C GLY A 487 18.13 6.31 -10.14
N ARG A 488 19.12 6.03 -11.00
CA ARG A 488 18.95 5.97 -12.46
C ARG A 488 18.01 4.85 -12.87
N VAL A 489 18.20 3.64 -12.32
CA VAL A 489 17.36 2.46 -12.61
C VAL A 489 15.90 2.71 -12.24
N MET A 490 15.63 3.28 -11.07
CA MET A 490 14.27 3.63 -10.67
C MET A 490 13.70 4.75 -11.54
N SER A 491 14.50 5.77 -11.87
CA SER A 491 14.06 6.88 -12.72
C SER A 491 13.63 6.43 -14.12
N ILE A 492 14.31 5.47 -14.73
CA ILE A 492 13.93 4.91 -16.03
C ILE A 492 12.74 3.94 -15.93
N LEU A 493 12.62 3.18 -14.83
CA LEU A 493 11.60 2.14 -14.68
C LEU A 493 10.33 2.57 -13.94
N LYS A 494 10.26 3.78 -13.37
CA LYS A 494 9.15 4.20 -12.50
C LYS A 494 7.75 4.01 -13.09
N GLU A 495 7.56 4.35 -14.35
CA GLU A 495 6.26 4.17 -15.03
C GLU A 495 5.92 2.69 -15.24
N TYR A 496 6.94 1.85 -15.43
CA TYR A 496 6.78 0.42 -15.53
C TYR A 496 6.42 -0.21 -14.18
N PHE A 497 7.01 0.27 -13.08
CA PHE A 497 6.62 -0.17 -11.72
C PHE A 497 5.20 0.28 -11.39
N LEU A 498 4.82 1.52 -11.69
CA LEU A 498 3.45 2.01 -11.51
C LEU A 498 2.44 1.22 -12.37
N GLY A 499 2.79 0.83 -13.59
CA GLY A 499 1.88 0.14 -14.52
C GLY A 499 1.81 -1.39 -14.39
N SER A 500 2.43 -1.98 -13.37
CA SER A 500 2.50 -3.44 -13.19
C SER A 500 2.08 -3.89 -11.79
N ASP A 501 1.83 -5.19 -11.60
CA ASP A 501 1.55 -5.77 -10.27
C ASP A 501 2.13 -7.20 -10.16
N PRO A 502 2.44 -7.72 -8.96
CA PRO A 502 3.08 -9.01 -8.81
C PRO A 502 2.25 -10.20 -9.30
N VAL A 503 2.89 -11.08 -10.09
CA VAL A 503 2.36 -12.39 -10.51
C VAL A 503 3.31 -13.51 -10.07
N GLY A 504 2.78 -14.73 -10.01
CA GLY A 504 3.60 -15.89 -9.64
C GLY A 504 4.63 -16.21 -10.72
N PHE A 505 5.88 -16.48 -10.33
CA PHE A 505 6.87 -17.02 -11.26
C PHE A 505 6.52 -18.46 -11.61
N VAL A 506 6.39 -18.75 -12.91
CA VAL A 506 6.22 -20.10 -13.43
C VAL A 506 7.35 -20.34 -14.42
N GLY A 507 8.37 -21.09 -14.01
CA GLY A 507 9.59 -21.20 -14.78
C GLY A 507 10.65 -22.09 -14.12
N LYS A 508 11.89 -21.97 -14.62
CA LYS A 508 13.07 -22.67 -14.09
C LYS A 508 14.23 -21.70 -13.95
N VAL A 509 14.90 -21.76 -12.81
CA VAL A 509 16.13 -21.04 -12.46
C VAL A 509 16.85 -21.82 -11.34
N ASP A 510 18.12 -21.51 -11.09
CA ASP A 510 18.89 -21.94 -9.91
C ASP A 510 18.12 -21.70 -8.61
N ASP A 511 18.16 -22.65 -7.66
CA ASP A 511 17.37 -22.64 -6.43
C ASP A 511 17.82 -21.57 -5.41
N LYS A 512 19.01 -20.98 -5.61
CA LYS A 512 19.52 -19.84 -4.87
C LYS A 512 19.28 -18.52 -5.58
N VAL A 513 18.31 -18.44 -6.49
CA VAL A 513 17.92 -17.19 -7.14
C VAL A 513 16.42 -16.95 -6.93
N ASP A 514 16.07 -15.78 -6.39
CA ASP A 514 14.69 -15.28 -6.40
C ASP A 514 14.42 -14.60 -7.73
N ILE A 515 13.34 -14.99 -8.39
CA ILE A 515 12.78 -14.26 -9.52
C ILE A 515 11.34 -13.92 -9.20
N ALA A 516 11.04 -12.63 -9.15
CA ALA A 516 9.67 -12.14 -9.07
C ALA A 516 9.29 -11.34 -10.32
N LEU A 517 8.05 -11.54 -10.73
CA LEU A 517 7.48 -10.98 -11.95
C LEU A 517 6.50 -9.88 -11.57
N LEU A 518 6.69 -8.71 -12.17
CA LEU A 518 5.67 -7.66 -12.22
C LEU A 518 5.12 -7.62 -13.64
N GLU A 519 3.84 -7.96 -13.82
CA GLU A 519 3.20 -7.99 -15.13
C GLU A 519 2.48 -6.65 -15.38
N GLY A 520 2.78 -6.03 -16.53
CA GLY A 520 2.07 -4.87 -17.06
C GLY A 520 1.23 -5.23 -18.30
N ILE A 521 0.67 -4.23 -18.98
CA ILE A 521 -0.21 -4.47 -20.14
C ILE A 521 0.54 -5.12 -21.31
N ASN A 522 1.74 -4.63 -21.61
CA ASN A 522 2.55 -5.02 -22.78
C ASN A 522 4.03 -5.29 -22.41
N TYR A 523 4.30 -5.51 -21.13
CA TYR A 523 5.63 -5.81 -20.61
C TYR A 523 5.57 -6.66 -19.35
N THR A 524 6.71 -7.23 -18.99
CA THR A 524 6.97 -7.87 -17.69
C THR A 524 8.32 -7.42 -17.17
N ILE A 525 8.39 -7.12 -15.87
CA ILE A 525 9.65 -6.84 -15.17
C ILE A 525 10.05 -8.09 -14.40
N LEU A 526 11.27 -8.58 -14.63
CA LEU A 526 11.90 -9.61 -13.82
C LEU A 526 12.82 -8.92 -12.81
N CYS A 527 12.47 -9.01 -11.54
CA CYS A 527 13.36 -8.62 -10.45
C CYS A 527 14.09 -9.87 -9.98
N ILE A 528 15.42 -9.89 -10.13
CA ILE A 528 16.24 -11.09 -9.99
C ILE A 528 17.26 -10.85 -8.88
N THR A 529 17.24 -11.68 -7.84
CA THR A 529 18.10 -11.53 -6.66
C THR A 529 18.85 -12.83 -6.38
N ASN A 530 20.16 -12.74 -6.19
CA ASN A 530 20.99 -13.85 -5.75
C ASN A 530 20.83 -14.06 -4.24
N LEU A 531 20.39 -15.26 -3.85
CA LEU A 531 20.24 -15.67 -2.46
C LEU A 531 21.39 -16.57 -1.98
N ASP A 532 22.41 -16.79 -2.79
CA ASP A 532 23.62 -17.55 -2.41
C ASP A 532 24.61 -16.67 -1.64
N TYR A 533 24.26 -16.36 -0.39
CA TYR A 533 25.09 -15.59 0.54
C TYR A 533 24.97 -16.11 1.98
N GLU A 534 25.88 -15.65 2.83
CA GLU A 534 25.86 -15.92 4.27
C GLU A 534 25.76 -14.63 5.09
N ILE A 535 25.04 -14.68 6.21
CA ILE A 535 24.95 -13.56 7.15
C ILE A 535 26.32 -13.38 7.81
N HIS A 536 26.92 -12.20 7.69
CA HIS A 536 28.31 -11.95 8.09
C HIS A 536 28.48 -10.57 8.76
N PRO A 537 29.36 -10.40 9.76
CA PRO A 537 29.50 -9.17 10.55
C PRO A 537 30.12 -7.97 9.81
N GLU A 538 30.51 -8.11 8.54
CA GLU A 538 31.17 -7.05 7.75
C GLU A 538 30.54 -6.79 6.39
N ALA A 539 30.31 -7.87 5.64
CA ALA A 539 29.70 -7.89 4.32
C ALA A 539 29.16 -9.30 4.08
N TYR A 540 27.91 -9.45 3.63
CA TYR A 540 27.33 -10.73 3.22
C TYR A 540 28.03 -11.17 1.93
N PRO A 541 28.80 -12.26 1.93
CA PRO A 541 29.57 -12.67 0.76
C PRO A 541 28.66 -13.41 -0.22
N PHE A 542 28.30 -12.75 -1.33
CA PHE A 542 27.55 -13.38 -2.41
C PHE A 542 28.44 -14.28 -3.26
N LYS A 543 27.94 -15.46 -3.61
CA LYS A 543 28.56 -16.33 -4.61
C LYS A 543 28.03 -15.95 -5.99
N TYR A 544 28.90 -15.38 -6.80
CA TYR A 544 28.60 -14.99 -8.18
C TYR A 544 28.01 -16.15 -8.99
N LYS A 545 27.05 -15.82 -9.85
CA LYS A 545 26.46 -16.73 -10.84
C LYS A 545 26.82 -16.24 -12.24
N ASP A 546 27.44 -17.11 -13.05
CA ASP A 546 27.76 -16.84 -14.45
C ASP A 546 26.82 -17.61 -15.39
N ASN A 547 26.44 -16.99 -16.51
CA ASN A 547 25.59 -17.57 -17.56
C ASN A 547 24.31 -18.21 -17.00
N LEU A 548 23.62 -17.48 -16.11
CA LEU A 548 22.41 -17.93 -15.44
C LEU A 548 21.28 -18.05 -16.47
N LYS A 549 20.84 -19.29 -16.70
CA LYS A 549 19.73 -19.60 -17.61
C LYS A 549 18.40 -19.46 -16.88
N ILE A 550 17.51 -18.68 -17.47
CA ILE A 550 16.16 -18.46 -16.94
C ILE A 550 15.18 -18.90 -18.01
N THR A 551 14.25 -19.77 -17.61
CA THR A 551 13.08 -20.12 -18.41
C THR A 551 11.83 -19.63 -17.69
N LEU A 552 10.93 -18.96 -18.40
CA LEU A 552 9.66 -18.51 -17.84
C LEU A 552 8.50 -18.83 -18.80
N ASN A 553 7.36 -19.18 -18.22
CA ASN A 553 6.12 -19.38 -18.96
C ASN A 553 5.34 -18.08 -18.98
N SER A 554 5.06 -17.55 -20.17
CA SER A 554 4.28 -16.33 -20.37
C SER A 554 3.47 -16.45 -21.65
N GLN A 555 2.22 -15.99 -21.59
CA GLN A 555 1.35 -15.89 -22.77
C GLN A 555 1.69 -14.66 -23.63
N MET A 556 2.41 -13.68 -23.06
CA MET A 556 2.89 -12.52 -23.81
C MET A 556 4.12 -12.89 -24.63
N HIS A 557 4.11 -12.49 -25.91
CA HIS A 557 5.25 -12.63 -26.80
C HIS A 557 6.13 -11.37 -26.71
N TYR A 558 7.39 -11.54 -26.34
CA TYR A 558 8.33 -10.44 -26.16
C TYR A 558 9.21 -10.25 -27.39
N LYS A 559 9.42 -9.00 -27.81
CA LYS A 559 10.35 -8.63 -28.88
C LYS A 559 11.72 -8.24 -28.35
N THR A 560 11.75 -7.74 -27.12
CA THR A 560 12.94 -7.14 -26.52
C THR A 560 13.09 -7.59 -25.07
N ALA A 561 14.34 -7.80 -24.66
CA ALA A 561 14.76 -7.91 -23.28
C ALA A 561 15.92 -6.96 -23.01
N VAL A 562 15.77 -6.10 -22.00
CA VAL A 562 16.80 -5.16 -21.58
C VAL A 562 17.10 -5.38 -20.11
N GLU A 563 18.33 -5.74 -19.80
CA GLU A 563 18.88 -5.66 -18.45
C GLU A 563 19.12 -4.19 -18.11
N VAL A 564 18.55 -3.74 -17.00
CA VAL A 564 18.65 -2.37 -16.50
C VAL A 564 19.44 -2.42 -15.20
N THR A 565 20.67 -1.91 -15.25
CA THR A 565 21.63 -1.99 -14.14
C THR A 565 22.06 -0.59 -13.69
N PRO A 566 22.63 -0.44 -12.48
CA PRO A 566 23.29 0.79 -12.05
C PRO A 566 24.32 1.36 -13.05
N GLY A 567 24.95 0.47 -13.83
CA GLY A 567 25.96 0.82 -14.82
C GLY A 567 25.42 1.13 -16.23
N GLY A 568 24.13 0.89 -16.51
CA GLY A 568 23.54 1.13 -17.82
C GLY A 568 22.59 0.03 -18.29
N LEU A 569 22.21 0.16 -19.56
CA LEU A 569 21.30 -0.73 -20.25
C LEU A 569 22.09 -1.76 -21.07
N LYS A 570 21.67 -3.01 -21.02
CA LYS A 570 22.24 -4.08 -21.83
C LYS A 570 21.14 -4.91 -22.46
N GLN A 571 21.18 -5.03 -23.79
CA GLN A 571 20.27 -5.89 -24.52
C GLN A 571 20.61 -7.36 -24.25
N LEU A 572 19.60 -8.17 -23.97
CA LEU A 572 19.72 -9.60 -23.79
C LEU A 572 19.07 -10.33 -24.97
N SER A 573 19.64 -11.46 -25.34
CA SER A 573 19.02 -12.38 -26.30
C SER A 573 17.90 -13.14 -25.62
N ILE A 574 16.74 -13.22 -26.28
CA ILE A 574 15.60 -14.03 -25.86
C ILE A 574 15.18 -14.99 -26.96
N SER A 575 14.70 -16.16 -26.56
CA SER A 575 14.09 -17.14 -27.45
C SER A 575 12.66 -17.41 -27.02
N ASN A 576 11.68 -17.02 -27.84
CA ASN A 576 10.27 -17.37 -27.66
C ASN A 576 9.99 -18.74 -28.31
N LYS A 577 9.61 -19.74 -27.51
CA LYS A 577 9.21 -21.08 -27.96
C LYS A 577 7.81 -21.40 -27.42
N GLY A 578 6.78 -21.05 -28.19
CA GLY A 578 5.40 -21.11 -27.72
C GLY A 578 5.21 -20.17 -26.52
N ASN A 579 4.72 -20.69 -25.40
CA ASN A 579 4.56 -19.93 -24.15
C ASN A 579 5.83 -19.91 -23.28
N SER A 580 6.92 -20.54 -23.72
CA SER A 580 8.19 -20.57 -22.98
C SER A 580 9.13 -19.50 -23.52
N ILE A 581 9.65 -18.65 -22.64
CA ILE A 581 10.73 -17.71 -22.96
C ILE A 581 11.98 -18.17 -22.25
N GLU A 582 13.07 -18.23 -23.00
CA GLU A 582 14.41 -18.51 -22.52
C GLU A 582 15.26 -17.26 -22.65
N LEU A 583 15.99 -16.92 -21.59
CA LEU A 583 16.99 -15.85 -21.57
C LEU A 583 18.19 -16.27 -20.72
N GLU A 584 19.34 -15.68 -21.02
CA GLU A 584 20.58 -15.93 -20.28
C GLU A 584 21.11 -14.61 -19.70
N LEU A 585 21.31 -14.59 -18.39
CA LEU A 585 22.00 -13.50 -17.71
C LEU A 585 23.49 -13.83 -17.63
N PRO A 586 24.37 -13.03 -18.27
CA PRO A 586 25.79 -13.36 -18.29
C PRO A 586 26.42 -13.38 -16.91
N LYS A 587 25.97 -12.49 -16.00
CA LYS A 587 26.45 -12.38 -14.63
C LYS A 587 25.35 -11.94 -13.68
N LEU A 588 25.35 -12.48 -12.48
CA LEU A 588 24.55 -12.01 -11.36
C LEU A 588 25.41 -12.04 -10.09
N ASN A 589 25.63 -10.88 -9.48
CA ASN A 589 26.28 -10.77 -8.19
C ASN A 589 25.26 -10.77 -7.05
N SER A 590 24.56 -9.64 -6.84
CA SER A 590 23.56 -9.46 -5.79
C SER A 590 22.15 -9.37 -6.36
N ALA A 591 21.90 -8.42 -7.26
CA ALA A 591 20.60 -8.28 -7.91
C ALA A 591 20.68 -7.58 -9.29
N THR A 592 19.66 -7.78 -10.12
CA THR A 592 19.48 -7.08 -11.39
C THR A 592 17.99 -7.00 -11.75
N ILE A 593 17.65 -6.16 -12.73
CA ILE A 593 16.29 -6.04 -13.26
C ILE A 593 16.33 -6.26 -14.77
N VAL A 594 15.43 -7.10 -15.29
CA VAL A 594 15.24 -7.30 -16.72
C VAL A 594 13.84 -6.86 -17.11
N LEU A 595 13.74 -5.92 -18.05
CA LEU A 595 12.49 -5.53 -18.68
C LEU A 595 12.27 -6.35 -19.96
N LEU A 596 11.21 -7.15 -19.99
CA LEU A 596 10.72 -7.82 -21.18
C LEU A 596 9.56 -7.01 -21.78
N HIS A 597 9.61 -6.70 -23.07
CA HIS A 597 8.58 -5.87 -23.72
C HIS A 597 8.08 -6.49 -25.04
N SER A 598 6.79 -6.37 -25.33
CA SER A 598 6.18 -6.88 -26.57
C SER A 598 6.47 -6.00 -27.80
N GLU A 599 7.17 -4.90 -27.59
CA GLU A 599 7.59 -3.91 -28.59
C GLU A 599 9.09 -3.67 -28.43
N THR A 600 9.71 -3.15 -29.49
CA THR A 600 11.10 -2.69 -29.47
C THR A 600 11.17 -1.35 -28.73
N VAL A 601 11.95 -1.30 -27.65
CA VAL A 601 11.99 -0.15 -26.72
C VAL A 601 13.40 0.34 -26.41
N GLU A 602 14.42 -0.32 -26.95
CA GLU A 602 15.84 -0.12 -26.66
C GLU A 602 16.26 1.34 -26.90
N ASP A 603 15.93 1.90 -28.06
CA ASP A 603 16.30 3.28 -28.40
C ASP A 603 15.61 4.29 -27.49
N ARG A 604 14.35 4.03 -27.12
CA ARG A 604 13.60 4.88 -26.18
C ARG A 604 14.24 4.86 -24.80
N LEU A 605 14.55 3.67 -24.29
CA LEU A 605 15.20 3.51 -22.98
C LEU A 605 16.60 4.13 -22.99
N LYS A 606 17.38 3.94 -24.06
CA LYS A 606 18.71 4.53 -24.21
C LYS A 606 18.65 6.05 -24.18
N LYS A 607 17.72 6.66 -24.93
CA LYS A 607 17.50 8.11 -24.89
C LYS A 607 17.13 8.59 -23.48
N GLN A 608 16.22 7.90 -22.80
CA GLN A 608 15.85 8.23 -21.41
C GLN A 608 17.05 8.11 -20.47
N TRP A 609 17.87 7.07 -20.61
CA TRP A 609 19.08 6.90 -19.82
C TRP A 609 20.07 8.05 -20.04
N GLU A 610 20.33 8.42 -21.29
CA GLU A 610 21.19 9.56 -21.63
C GLU A 610 20.65 10.88 -21.05
N GLU A 611 19.34 11.10 -21.12
CA GLU A 611 18.68 12.26 -20.50
C GLU A 611 18.85 12.27 -18.97
N ILE A 612 18.67 11.13 -18.30
CA ILE A 612 18.85 10.98 -16.84
C ILE A 612 20.29 11.30 -16.45
N VAL A 613 21.27 10.68 -17.11
CA VAL A 613 22.70 10.89 -16.81
C VAL A 613 23.13 12.33 -17.11
N SER A 614 22.61 12.95 -18.17
CA SER A 614 22.95 14.33 -18.54
C SER A 614 22.53 15.39 -17.51
N LYS A 615 21.54 15.07 -16.65
CA LYS A 615 21.06 15.97 -15.59
C LYS A 615 21.94 15.95 -14.35
N GLU A 616 22.76 14.92 -14.19
CA GLU A 616 23.64 14.81 -13.04
C GLU A 616 24.70 15.91 -13.08
N LYS A 617 24.81 16.66 -11.99
CA LYS A 617 25.82 17.70 -11.85
C LYS A 617 27.15 17.05 -11.48
N VAL A 618 28.20 17.36 -12.23
CA VAL A 618 29.53 16.81 -12.01
C VAL A 618 30.12 17.35 -10.71
N HIS A 619 29.88 16.67 -9.60
CA HIS A 619 30.67 16.76 -8.37
C HIS A 619 30.55 15.42 -7.61
N LEU A 620 31.38 14.46 -7.99
CA LEU A 620 31.78 13.43 -7.03
C LEU A 620 33.11 13.91 -6.48
N TYR A 621 33.22 13.97 -5.15
CA TYR A 621 34.37 14.42 -4.37
C TYR A 621 35.69 14.20 -5.09
N PRO A 622 36.62 15.17 -5.12
CA PRO A 622 37.97 14.89 -5.61
C PRO A 622 38.47 13.68 -4.82
N ILE A 623 38.71 12.58 -5.52
CA ILE A 623 39.41 11.43 -4.97
C ILE A 623 40.81 11.98 -4.68
N GLU A 624 41.03 12.47 -3.45
CA GLU A 624 42.39 12.63 -2.95
C GLU A 624 42.98 11.24 -2.96
N ASN A 625 43.77 10.95 -3.99
CA ASN A 625 44.69 9.82 -4.04
C ASN A 625 45.65 9.94 -2.85
N LYS A 626 45.23 9.53 -1.66
CA LYS A 626 46.12 9.20 -0.55
C LYS A 626 46.64 7.79 -0.76
N LEU A 627 47.42 7.64 -1.84
CA LEU A 627 48.53 6.70 -1.86
C LEU A 627 49.74 7.44 -1.27
N LYS A 628 49.95 7.25 0.03
CA LYS A 628 51.27 7.31 0.67
C LYS A 628 51.33 6.27 1.77
#